data_AF-A0A022MDU1-F1
#
_entry.id   AF-A0A022MDU1-F1
#
_cell.length_a   1.000
_cell.length_b   1.000
_cell.length_c   1.000
_cell.angle_alpha   90.00
_cell.angle_beta   90.00
_cell.angle_gamma   90.00
#
_symmetry.space_group_name_H-M   'P 1'
#
loop_
_entity.id
_entity.type
_entity.pdbx_description
1 polymer ?
#
loop_
_entity_poly.entity_id
_entity_poly.type
_entity_poly.pdbx_seq_one_letter_code
_entity_poly.pdbx_strand_id
1 'polypeptide(L)'
;MLPVRVHRWDRGAARGGMLCAPVAGLVVGVAAAGAGLLMHLLGAAPLLAAVATAAVPAVLTRGLHLDGLADTADGLGSGKPAADALRIMKQSDIGPFGVITLLFVLLAQVAALTQAYAGSWARGALAAVVAAAA
;
A
#
# COMPACT_ATOMS: atom_id res chain seq x y z
N MET A 1 -7.18 -5.86 10.19
CA MET A 1 -8.53 -5.32 10.51
C MET A 1 -8.94 -5.77 11.91
N LEU A 2 -8.78 -4.90 12.90
CA LEU A 2 -9.53 -5.01 14.16
C LEU A 2 -11.00 -4.76 13.82
N PRO A 3 -11.96 -5.60 14.25
CA PRO A 3 -13.38 -5.34 14.01
C PRO A 3 -13.80 -4.09 14.78
N VAL A 4 -13.84 -2.95 14.09
CA VAL A 4 -14.34 -1.69 14.64
C VAL A 4 -15.82 -1.60 14.31
N ARG A 5 -16.67 -1.50 15.34
CA ARG A 5 -18.09 -1.20 15.16
C ARG A 5 -18.24 0.28 14.90
N VAL A 6 -18.61 0.63 13.67
CA VAL A 6 -18.95 2.00 13.29
C VAL A 6 -20.46 2.19 13.50
N HIS A 7 -20.84 3.04 14.45
CA HIS A 7 -22.26 3.31 14.76
C HIS A 7 -22.85 4.51 14.02
N ARG A 8 -22.02 5.34 13.37
CA ARG A 8 -22.46 6.46 12.54
C ARG A 8 -21.69 6.48 11.22
N TRP A 9 -22.43 6.48 10.11
CA TRP A 9 -21.90 6.63 8.76
C TRP A 9 -22.40 7.94 8.15
N ASP A 10 -21.77 9.05 8.53
CA ASP A 10 -22.06 10.39 8.02
C ASP A 10 -20.79 11.06 7.47
N ARG A 11 -20.94 12.24 6.84
CA ARG A 11 -19.79 12.98 6.28
C ARG A 11 -18.80 13.42 7.37
N GLY A 12 -19.26 13.63 8.60
CA GLY A 12 -18.41 14.02 9.72
C GLY A 12 -17.47 12.89 10.12
N ALA A 13 -17.98 11.67 10.22
CA ALA A 13 -17.22 10.46 10.48
C ALA A 13 -16.20 10.19 9.36
N ALA A 14 -16.62 10.33 8.09
CA ALA A 14 -15.71 10.17 6.94
C ALA A 14 -14.56 11.20 6.98
N ARG A 15 -14.88 12.48 7.24
CA ARG A 15 -13.87 13.53 7.40
C ARG A 15 -12.93 13.23 8.56
N GLY A 16 -13.46 12.81 9.71
CA GLY A 16 -12.65 12.41 10.86
C GLY A 16 -11.69 11.26 10.52
N GLY A 17 -12.17 10.24 9.81
CA GLY A 17 -11.35 9.15 9.31
C GLY A 17 -10.21 9.63 8.41
N MET A 18 -10.50 10.54 7.47
CA MET A 18 -9.48 11.13 6.59
C MET A 18 -8.45 11.97 7.35
N LEU A 19 -8.86 12.71 8.38
CA LEU A 19 -7.93 13.47 9.23
C LEU A 19 -7.01 12.55 10.05
N CYS A 20 -7.46 11.33 10.36
CA CYS A 20 -6.66 10.32 11.05
C CYS A 20 -5.78 9.49 10.09
N ALA A 21 -5.93 9.64 8.77
CA ALA A 21 -5.20 8.85 7.78
C ALA A 21 -3.67 8.95 7.93
N PRO A 22 -3.05 10.13 8.20
CA PRO A 22 -1.60 10.21 8.41
C PRO A 22 -1.13 9.41 9.62
N VAL A 23 -1.94 9.35 10.69
CA VAL A 23 -1.62 8.57 11.89
C VAL A 23 -1.71 7.08 11.60
N ALA A 24 -2.74 6.64 10.88
CA ALA A 24 -2.85 5.26 10.42
C ALA A 24 -1.68 4.87 9.51
N GLY A 25 -1.31 5.76 8.60
CA GLY A 25 -0.15 5.65 7.72
C GLY A 25 1.16 5.51 8.49
N LEU A 26 1.38 6.35 9.50
CA LEU A 26 2.55 6.29 10.37
C LEU A 26 2.65 4.94 11.09
N VAL A 27 1.53 4.43 11.63
CA VAL A 27 1.50 3.12 12.32
C VAL A 27 1.87 1.99 11.35
N VAL A 28 1.30 2.00 10.13
CA VAL A 28 1.61 1.02 9.10
C VAL A 28 3.08 1.13 8.64
N GLY A 29 3.59 2.35 8.47
CA GLY A 29 4.97 2.62 8.08
C GLY A 29 5.99 2.16 9.11
N VAL A 30 5.71 2.39 10.40
CA VAL A 30 6.55 1.89 11.51
C VAL A 30 6.54 0.37 11.55
N ALA A 31 5.38 -0.26 11.37
CA ALA A 31 5.31 -1.73 11.28
C ALA A 31 6.11 -2.27 10.08
N ALA A 32 6.03 -1.60 8.93
CA ALA A 32 6.78 -1.97 7.72
C ALA A 32 8.29 -1.82 7.92
N ALA A 33 8.74 -0.71 8.51
CA ALA A 33 10.12 -0.48 8.89
C ALA A 33 10.63 -1.53 9.89
N GLY A 34 9.81 -1.90 10.88
CA GLY A 34 10.13 -2.95 11.85
C GLY A 34 10.34 -4.32 11.19
N ALA A 35 9.50 -4.68 10.23
CA ALA A 35 9.65 -5.94 9.48
C ALA A 35 10.94 -5.96 8.62
N GLY A 36 11.24 -4.86 7.93
CA GLY A 36 12.47 -4.74 7.15
C GLY A 36 13.72 -4.74 8.02
N LEU A 37 13.70 -4.04 9.16
CA LEU A 37 14.78 -4.05 10.14
C LEU A 37 14.99 -5.45 10.72
N LEU A 38 13.92 -6.17 11.05
CA LEU A 38 14.02 -7.55 11.53
C LEU A 38 14.70 -8.45 10.50
N MET A 39 14.32 -8.36 9.22
CA MET A 39 15.01 -9.10 8.15
C MET A 39 16.49 -8.74 8.06
N HIS A 40 16.82 -7.45 8.18
CA HIS A 40 18.21 -7.00 8.18
C HIS A 40 19.02 -7.54 9.36
N LEU A 41 18.46 -7.51 10.58
CA LEU A 41 19.10 -8.03 11.79
C LEU A 41 19.32 -9.55 11.74
N LEU A 42 18.46 -10.27 11.01
CA LEU A 42 18.62 -11.70 10.74
C LEU A 42 19.66 -11.99 9.64
N GLY A 43 20.32 -10.97 9.10
CA GLY A 43 21.34 -11.12 8.05
C GLY A 43 20.76 -11.38 6.65
N ALA A 44 19.48 -11.08 6.43
CA ALA A 44 18.86 -11.26 5.12
C ALA A 44 19.43 -10.28 4.08
N ALA A 45 19.38 -10.69 2.81
CA ALA A 45 19.71 -9.81 1.70
C ALA A 45 18.76 -8.58 1.65
N PRO A 46 19.23 -7.41 1.18
CA PRO A 46 18.41 -6.19 1.10
C PRO A 46 17.08 -6.37 0.35
N LEU A 47 17.07 -7.24 -0.66
CA LEU A 47 15.87 -7.58 -1.42
C LEU A 47 14.79 -8.20 -0.53
N LEU A 48 15.16 -9.12 0.37
CA LEU A 48 14.18 -9.78 1.24
C LEU A 48 13.63 -8.80 2.30
N ALA A 49 14.47 -7.90 2.82
CA ALA A 49 14.03 -6.82 3.69
C ALA A 49 13.06 -5.86 2.97
N ALA A 50 13.32 -5.54 1.69
CA ALA A 50 12.45 -4.73 0.86
C ALA A 50 11.08 -5.38 0.61
N VAL A 51 11.07 -6.67 0.25
CA VAL A 51 9.82 -7.44 0.06
C VAL A 51 9.02 -7.51 1.36
N ALA A 52 9.67 -7.81 2.49
CA ALA A 52 8.99 -7.83 3.79
C ALA A 52 8.40 -6.47 4.15
N THR A 53 9.14 -5.39 3.90
CA THR A 53 8.67 -4.01 4.11
C THR A 53 7.44 -3.70 3.25
N ALA A 54 7.48 -4.01 1.95
CA ALA A 54 6.37 -3.75 1.01
C ALA A 54 5.13 -4.63 1.27
N ALA A 55 5.30 -5.83 1.82
CA ALA A 55 4.21 -6.74 2.14
C ALA A 55 3.37 -6.27 3.34
N VAL A 56 3.97 -5.55 4.30
CA VAL A 56 3.28 -5.14 5.54
C VAL A 56 2.06 -4.25 5.26
N PRO A 57 2.14 -3.16 4.48
CA PRO A 57 0.97 -2.36 4.14
C PRO A 57 -0.12 -3.18 3.45
N ALA A 58 0.24 -4.07 2.53
CA ALA A 58 -0.71 -4.95 1.84
C ALA A 58 -1.46 -5.86 2.83
N VAL A 59 -0.74 -6.53 3.75
CA VAL A 59 -1.37 -7.43 4.72
C VAL A 59 -2.20 -6.67 5.75
N LEU A 60 -1.65 -5.60 6.33
CA LEU A 60 -2.33 -4.85 7.39
C LEU A 60 -3.60 -4.16 6.90
N THR A 61 -3.59 -3.67 5.65
CA THR A 61 -4.75 -3.04 5.00
C THR A 61 -5.64 -4.03 4.25
N ARG A 62 -5.32 -5.33 4.26
CA ARG A 62 -5.98 -6.39 3.47
C ARG A 62 -6.05 -6.07 1.98
N GLY A 63 -4.99 -5.46 1.46
CA GLY A 63 -4.88 -5.11 0.05
C GLY A 63 -5.67 -3.88 -0.36
N LEU A 64 -6.35 -3.16 0.55
CA LEU A 64 -7.25 -2.04 0.21
C LEU A 64 -6.61 -1.01 -0.76
N HIS A 65 -5.34 -0.66 -0.55
CA HIS A 65 -4.65 0.29 -1.43
C HIS A 65 -4.26 -0.31 -2.78
N LEU A 66 -3.90 -1.60 -2.80
CA LEU A 66 -3.55 -2.31 -4.03
C LEU A 66 -4.80 -2.60 -4.87
N ASP A 67 -5.91 -2.95 -4.21
CA ASP A 67 -7.22 -3.15 -4.80
C ASP A 67 -7.72 -1.85 -5.45
N GLY A 68 -7.78 -0.76 -4.69
CA GLY A 68 -8.18 0.54 -5.22
C GLY A 68 -7.28 1.05 -6.35
N LEU A 69 -5.97 0.74 -6.32
CA LEU A 69 -5.06 1.04 -7.41
C LEU A 69 -5.36 0.21 -8.66
N ALA A 70 -5.61 -1.08 -8.51
CA ALA A 70 -5.98 -1.98 -9.60
C ALA A 70 -7.32 -1.58 -10.23
N ASP A 71 -8.35 -1.37 -9.41
CA ASP A 71 -9.67 -0.89 -9.85
C ASP A 71 -9.55 0.41 -10.62
N THR A 72 -8.79 1.37 -10.09
CA THR A 72 -8.58 2.66 -10.74
C THR A 72 -7.90 2.49 -12.10
N ALA A 73 -6.87 1.64 -12.17
CA ALA A 73 -6.18 1.35 -13.42
C ALA A 73 -7.09 0.65 -14.44
N ASP A 74 -7.91 -0.31 -14.03
CA ASP A 74 -8.83 -1.02 -14.92
C ASP A 74 -9.97 -0.12 -15.40
N GLY A 75 -10.55 0.68 -14.50
CA GLY A 75 -11.61 1.63 -14.86
C GLY A 75 -11.10 2.70 -15.83
N LEU A 76 -9.97 3.34 -15.53
CA LEU A 76 -9.39 4.39 -16.39
C LEU A 76 -8.80 3.81 -17.68
N GLY A 77 -8.13 2.66 -17.61
CA GLY A 77 -7.51 1.98 -18.75
C GLY A 77 -8.54 1.42 -19.74
N SER A 78 -9.79 1.18 -19.30
CA SER A 78 -10.85 0.67 -20.17
C SER A 78 -11.24 1.59 -21.33
N GLY A 79 -10.96 2.89 -21.25
CA GLY A 79 -11.34 3.89 -22.25
C GLY A 79 -12.85 4.10 -22.40
N LYS A 80 -13.66 3.57 -21.47
CA LYS A 80 -15.12 3.65 -21.52
C LYS A 80 -15.65 4.97 -20.94
N PRO A 81 -16.90 5.36 -21.25
CA PRO A 81 -17.57 6.46 -20.56
C PRO A 81 -17.58 6.28 -19.04
N ALA A 82 -17.63 7.38 -18.29
CA ALA A 82 -17.47 7.37 -16.83
C ALA A 82 -18.40 6.38 -16.10
N ALA A 83 -19.65 6.23 -16.53
CA ALA A 83 -20.60 5.29 -15.93
C ALA A 83 -20.15 3.82 -16.06
N ASP A 84 -19.55 3.46 -17.20
CA ASP A 84 -19.04 2.11 -17.44
C ASP A 84 -17.68 1.86 -16.78
N ALA A 85 -16.80 2.87 -16.75
CA ALA A 85 -15.55 2.80 -16.00
C ALA A 85 -15.81 2.58 -14.49
N LEU A 86 -16.77 3.31 -13.92
CA LEU A 86 -17.22 3.11 -12.54
C LEU A 86 -17.89 1.75 -12.31
N ARG A 87 -18.53 1.19 -13.34
CA ARG A 87 -19.07 -0.17 -13.26
C ARG A 87 -17.94 -1.20 -13.20
N ILE A 88 -16.87 -1.02 -13.99
CA ILE A 88 -15.67 -1.87 -13.96
C ILE A 88 -15.00 -1.83 -12.58
N MET A 89 -14.77 -0.64 -12.02
CA MET A 89 -14.17 -0.44 -10.68
C MET A 89 -14.97 -1.08 -9.53
N LYS A 90 -16.22 -1.48 -9.75
CA LYS A 90 -17.08 -2.11 -8.74
C LYS A 90 -17.17 -3.63 -8.90
N GLN A 91 -16.62 -4.16 -9.99
CA GLN A 91 -16.56 -5.60 -10.15
C GLN A 91 -15.47 -6.17 -9.25
N SER A 92 -15.58 -7.45 -8.90
CA SER A 92 -14.60 -8.10 -8.02
C SER A 92 -13.44 -8.74 -8.77
N ASP A 93 -13.48 -8.75 -10.10
CA ASP A 93 -12.44 -9.26 -10.97
C ASP A 93 -11.37 -8.20 -11.26
N ILE A 94 -10.11 -8.62 -11.25
CA ILE A 94 -8.99 -7.78 -11.69
C ILE A 94 -8.83 -7.87 -13.20
N GLY A 95 -8.71 -6.72 -13.86
CA GLY A 95 -8.48 -6.62 -15.28
C GLY A 95 -6.98 -6.54 -15.65
N PRO A 96 -6.66 -6.55 -16.95
CA PRO A 96 -5.27 -6.52 -17.42
C PRO A 96 -4.52 -5.25 -17.01
N PHE A 97 -5.18 -4.09 -16.96
CA PHE A 97 -4.53 -2.83 -16.59
C PHE A 97 -4.23 -2.77 -15.09
N GLY A 98 -5.12 -3.33 -14.27
CA GLY A 98 -4.89 -3.52 -12.83
C GLY A 98 -3.68 -4.41 -12.58
N VAL A 99 -3.60 -5.57 -13.25
CA VAL A 99 -2.44 -6.49 -13.14
C VAL A 99 -1.14 -5.81 -13.55
N ILE A 100 -1.11 -5.16 -14.72
CA ILE A 100 0.11 -4.50 -15.23
C ILE A 100 0.54 -3.37 -14.30
N THR A 101 -0.40 -2.55 -13.83
CA THR A 101 -0.14 -1.46 -12.89
C THR A 101 0.45 -1.98 -11.58
N LEU A 102 -0.17 -2.99 -10.98
CA LEU A 102 0.34 -3.59 -9.74
C LEU A 102 1.73 -4.18 -9.91
N LEU A 103 1.98 -4.85 -11.03
CA LEU A 103 3.29 -5.42 -11.34
C LEU A 103 4.36 -4.33 -11.37
N PHE A 104 4.15 -3.25 -12.14
CA PHE A 104 5.15 -2.18 -12.24
C PHE A 104 5.31 -1.39 -10.92
N VAL A 105 4.22 -1.12 -10.21
CA VAL A 105 4.28 -0.37 -8.94
C VAL A 105 4.99 -1.19 -7.86
N LEU A 106 4.65 -2.46 -7.68
CA LEU A 106 5.29 -3.31 -6.67
C LEU A 106 6.77 -3.57 -7.02
N LEU A 107 7.10 -3.77 -8.30
CA LEU A 107 8.50 -3.88 -8.72
C LEU A 107 9.28 -2.59 -8.43
N ALA A 108 8.72 -1.43 -8.75
CA ALA A 108 9.35 -0.14 -8.48
C ALA A 108 9.56 0.08 -6.97
N GLN A 109 8.54 -0.22 -6.16
CA GLN A 109 8.62 -0.12 -4.70
C GLN A 109 9.70 -1.03 -4.13
N VAL A 110 9.71 -2.30 -4.52
CA VAL A 110 10.71 -3.27 -4.04
C VAL A 110 12.11 -2.89 -4.51
N ALA A 111 12.29 -2.44 -5.76
CA ALA A 111 13.57 -1.99 -6.28
C ALA A 111 14.09 -0.77 -5.51
N ALA A 112 13.25 0.25 -5.29
CA ALA A 112 13.60 1.45 -4.53
C ALA A 112 13.98 1.12 -3.08
N LEU A 113 13.19 0.29 -2.41
CA LEU A 113 13.46 -0.15 -1.04
C LEU A 113 14.75 -0.99 -0.95
N THR A 114 15.00 -1.85 -1.94
CA THR A 114 16.24 -2.66 -2.01
C THR A 114 17.46 -1.76 -2.04
N GLN A 115 17.44 -0.71 -2.89
CA GLN A 115 18.51 0.28 -2.95
C GLN A 115 18.67 1.07 -1.65
N ALA A 116 17.55 1.42 -1.00
CA ALA A 116 17.58 2.10 0.29
C ALA A 116 18.24 1.25 1.39
N TYR A 117 17.83 -0.03 1.52
CA TYR A 117 18.41 -0.97 2.48
C TYR A 117 19.86 -1.33 2.18
N ALA A 118 20.26 -1.40 0.89
CA ALA A 118 21.64 -1.61 0.50
C ALA A 118 22.55 -0.45 0.92
N GLY A 119 22.03 0.79 0.95
CA GLY A 119 22.77 1.95 1.45
C GLY A 119 22.90 1.97 2.98
N SER A 120 21.80 1.73 3.70
CA SER A 120 21.80 1.54 5.15
C SER A 120 20.42 1.09 5.63
N TRP A 121 20.35 0.38 6.76
CA TRP A 121 19.07 0.03 7.38
C TRP A 121 18.21 1.26 7.72
N ALA A 122 18.85 2.36 8.15
CA ALA A 122 18.16 3.60 8.51
C ALA A 122 17.46 4.26 7.32
N ARG A 123 18.09 4.25 6.14
CA ARG A 123 17.47 4.75 4.89
C ARG A 123 16.26 3.91 4.49
N GLY A 124 16.36 2.59 4.57
CA GLY A 124 15.24 1.69 4.28
C GLY A 124 14.07 1.90 5.24
N ALA A 125 14.35 1.99 6.55
CA ALA A 125 13.35 2.27 7.57
C ALA A 125 12.68 3.63 7.39
N LEU A 126 13.46 4.69 7.12
CA LEU A 126 12.93 6.03 6.88
C LEU A 126 12.06 6.07 5.61
N ALA A 127 12.49 5.42 4.52
CA ALA A 127 11.72 5.33 3.29
C ALA A 127 10.35 4.66 3.54
N ALA A 128 10.31 3.58 4.33
CA ALA A 128 9.07 2.90 4.68
C ALA A 128 8.10 3.80 5.49
N VAL A 129 8.62 4.53 6.47
CA VAL A 129 7.81 5.42 7.32
C VAL A 129 7.28 6.61 6.54
N VAL A 130 8.15 7.28 5.76
CA VAL A 130 7.77 8.47 4.98
C VAL A 130 6.77 8.11 3.89
N ALA A 131 6.98 7.01 3.17
CA ALA A 131 6.08 6.58 2.10
C ALA A 131 4.69 6.18 2.60
N ALA A 132 4.57 5.71 3.85
CA ALA A 132 3.28 5.32 4.41
C ALA A 132 2.50 6.49 5.04
N ALA A 133 3.17 7.59 5.39
CA ALA A 133 2.57 8.74 6.07
C ALA A 133 2.25 9.94 5.14
N ALA A 134 2.74 9.90 3.89
CA ALA A 134 2.46 10.89 2.84
C ALA A 134 1.15 10.57 2.11
#